data_AF-A0A957ESA1-F1
#
_entry.id   AF-A0A957ESA1-F1
#
_cell.length_a   1.000
_cell.length_b   1.000
_cell.length_c   1.000
_cell.angle_alpha   90.00
_cell.angle_beta   90.00
_cell.angle_gamma   90.00
#
_symmetry.space_group_name_H-M   'P 1'
#
loop_
_entity.id
_entity.type
_entity.pdbx_description
1 polymer ?
#
loop_
_entity_poly.entity_id
_entity_poly.type
_entity_poly.pdbx_seq_one_letter_code
_entity_poly.pdbx_strand_id
1 'polypeptide(L)' 'GEECWKTKESKVGEGVPTEWGNWPDRAINWETITAVMLVESGANIVVLRHPSSVKRTRQAIADLMTQ' A
#
# COMPACT_ATOMS: atom_id res chain seq x y z
N GLY A 1 -1.44 -6.88 2.54
CA GLY A 1 -0.26 -7.69 2.94
C GLY A 1 0.21 -8.56 1.81
N GLU A 2 0.09 -9.88 1.96
CA GLU A 2 0.53 -10.87 0.96
C GLU A 2 0.00 -10.60 -0.45
N GLU A 3 -1.29 -10.34 -0.57
CA GLU A 3 -1.99 -9.98 -1.81
C GLU A 3 -1.32 -8.82 -2.56
N CYS A 4 -0.80 -7.82 -1.85
CA CYS A 4 -0.16 -6.66 -2.45
C CYS A 4 1.26 -6.95 -2.93
N TRP A 5 1.97 -7.89 -2.30
CA TRP A 5 3.39 -8.18 -2.56
C TRP A 5 3.61 -9.33 -3.57
N LYS A 6 2.55 -10.00 -4.00
CA LYS A 6 2.60 -10.99 -5.09
C LYS A 6 2.38 -10.37 -6.48
N THR A 7 1.87 -9.14 -6.55
CA THR A 7 1.59 -8.44 -7.82
C THR A 7 2.87 -7.97 -8.50
N LYS A 8 2.83 -7.82 -9.83
CA LYS A 8 4.01 -7.45 -10.62
C LYS A 8 4.50 -6.04 -10.26
N GLU A 9 3.56 -5.15 -9.99
CA GLU A 9 3.75 -3.73 -9.74
C GLU A 9 4.54 -3.45 -8.46
N SER A 10 4.41 -4.32 -7.45
CA SER A 10 5.16 -4.23 -6.20
C SER A 10 6.41 -5.12 -6.17
N LYS A 11 6.40 -6.25 -6.89
CA LYS A 11 7.47 -7.25 -6.83
C LYS A 11 8.62 -7.01 -7.81
N VAL A 12 8.35 -6.39 -8.97
CA VAL A 12 9.32 -6.32 -10.08
C VAL A 12 9.80 -4.88 -10.29
N GLY A 13 11.12 -4.70 -10.16
CA GLY A 13 11.80 -3.42 -10.37
C GLY A 13 12.44 -3.23 -11.75
N GLU A 14 12.79 -4.32 -12.44
CA GLU A 14 13.47 -4.30 -13.74
C GLU A 14 12.61 -4.93 -14.85
N GLY A 15 12.85 -4.56 -16.11
CA GLY A 15 12.07 -5.08 -17.25
C GLY A 15 10.60 -4.64 -17.22
N VAL A 16 10.33 -3.50 -16.60
CA VAL A 16 9.00 -2.86 -16.51
C VAL A 16 9.04 -1.49 -17.20
N PRO A 17 7.89 -0.96 -17.65
CA PRO A 17 7.83 0.35 -18.30
C PRO A 17 8.40 1.47 -17.44
N THR A 18 9.18 2.37 -18.03
CA THR A 18 9.80 3.52 -17.34
C THR A 18 8.75 4.44 -16.71
N GLU A 19 7.57 4.50 -17.32
CA GLU A 19 6.41 5.29 -16.89
C GLU A 19 5.87 4.86 -15.52
N TRP A 20 6.19 3.66 -15.05
CA TRP A 20 5.81 3.19 -13.72
C TRP A 20 6.63 3.87 -12.61
N GLY A 21 7.70 4.59 -12.96
CA GLY A 21 8.50 5.38 -12.03
C GLY A 21 9.28 4.55 -11.01
N ASN A 22 9.59 5.18 -9.88
CA ASN A 22 10.42 4.61 -8.82
C ASN A 22 9.78 3.34 -8.21
N TRP A 23 10.48 2.21 -8.30
CA TRP A 23 9.98 0.92 -7.83
C TRP A 23 9.72 0.88 -6.31
N PRO A 24 10.64 1.29 -5.42
CA PRO A 24 10.38 1.34 -3.98
C PRO A 24 9.12 2.11 -3.61
N ASP A 25 8.93 3.30 -4.18
CA ASP A 25 7.75 4.13 -3.91
C ASP A 25 6.47 3.45 -4.43
N ARG A 26 6.50 2.92 -5.66
CA ARG A 26 5.38 2.20 -6.25
C ARG A 26 4.98 0.98 -5.42
N ALA A 27 5.94 0.18 -4.96
CA ALA A 27 5.67 -1.02 -4.18
C ALA A 27 5.02 -0.71 -2.83
N ILE A 28 5.53 0.30 -2.12
CA ILE A 28 4.98 0.76 -0.84
C ILE A 28 3.58 1.37 -1.06
N ASN A 29 3.42 2.16 -2.12
CA ASN A 29 2.12 2.74 -2.47
C ASN A 29 1.10 1.65 -2.77
N TRP A 30 1.47 0.59 -3.47
CA TRP A 30 0.56 -0.51 -3.81
C TRP A 30 -0.08 -1.13 -2.56
N GLU A 31 0.72 -1.43 -1.53
CA GLU A 31 0.18 -1.94 -0.27
C GLU A 31 -0.62 -0.88 0.51
N THR A 32 -0.15 0.37 0.52
CA THR A 32 -0.78 1.47 1.24
C THR A 32 -2.17 1.79 0.69
N ILE A 33 -2.32 1.96 -0.63
CA ILE A 33 -3.59 2.33 -1.25
C ILE A 33 -4.62 1.21 -1.09
N THR A 34 -4.23 -0.06 -1.28
CA THR A 34 -5.14 -1.19 -1.08
C THR A 34 -5.63 -1.24 0.36
N ALA A 35 -4.73 -1.05 1.33
CA ALA A 35 -5.11 -1.04 2.74
C ALA A 35 -6.10 0.09 3.08
N VAL A 36 -5.82 1.31 2.63
CA VAL A 36 -6.70 2.47 2.88
C VAL A 36 -8.06 2.26 2.22
N MET A 37 -8.11 1.80 0.96
CA MET A 37 -9.38 1.54 0.27
C MET A 37 -10.22 0.46 0.98
N LEU A 38 -9.59 -0.58 1.53
CA LEU A 38 -10.30 -1.59 2.31
C LEU A 38 -10.85 -1.03 3.63
N VAL A 39 -10.07 -0.18 4.31
CA VAL A 39 -10.52 0.51 5.53
C VAL A 39 -11.73 1.39 5.24
N GLU A 40 -11.68 2.21 4.19
CA GLU A 40 -12.81 3.03 3.70
C GLU A 40 -14.04 2.17 3.36
N SER A 41 -13.81 0.94 2.90
CA SER A 41 -14.86 -0.03 2.60
C SER A 41 -15.37 -0.80 3.83
N GLY A 42 -14.94 -0.43 5.05
CA GLY A 42 -15.40 -1.01 6.31
C GLY A 42 -14.54 -2.16 6.86
N ALA A 43 -13.30 -2.34 6.40
CA ALA A 43 -12.42 -3.36 6.97
C ALA A 43 -12.05 -3.03 8.42
N ASN A 44 -12.36 -3.94 9.35
CA ASN A 44 -11.99 -3.79 10.77
C ASN A 44 -10.52 -4.13 11.04
N ILE A 45 -9.92 -5.04 10.26
CA ILE A 45 -8.54 -5.50 10.43
C ILE A 45 -7.88 -5.59 9.06
N VAL A 46 -6.70 -4.98 8.93
CA VAL A 46 -5.81 -5.12 7.75
C VAL A 46 -4.45 -5.64 8.18
N VAL A 47 -3.92 -6.62 7.44
CA VAL A 47 -2.59 -7.20 7.69
C VAL A 47 -1.61 -6.71 6.61
N LEU A 48 -0.56 -6.02 7.04
CA LEU A 48 0.44 -5.37 6.20
C LEU A 48 1.83 -5.98 6.45
N ARG A 49 2.72 -5.90 5.45
CA ARG A 49 4.08 -6.47 5.53
C ARG A 49 5.16 -5.39 5.64
N HIS A 50 5.03 -4.28 4.92
CA HIS A 50 6.10 -3.29 4.87
C HIS A 50 5.90 -2.18 5.92
N PRO A 51 6.93 -1.82 6.71
CA PRO A 51 6.79 -0.90 7.83
C PRO A 51 6.38 0.51 7.40
N SER A 52 6.85 0.99 6.24
CA SER A 52 6.41 2.29 5.70
C SER A 52 4.93 2.30 5.36
N SER A 53 4.38 1.19 4.85
CA SER A 53 2.95 1.05 4.55
C SER A 53 2.14 1.09 5.84
N VAL A 54 2.60 0.38 6.89
CA VAL A 54 1.98 0.43 8.23
C VAL A 54 1.92 1.85 8.76
N LYS A 55 3.03 2.59 8.69
CA LYS A 55 3.09 3.99 9.16
C LYS A 55 2.10 4.87 8.40
N ARG A 56 2.07 4.76 7.07
CA ARG A 56 1.18 5.57 6.21
C ARG A 56 -0.30 5.23 6.41
N THR A 57 -0.65 3.95 6.47
CA THR A 57 -2.04 3.52 6.72
C THR A 57 -2.52 3.95 8.10
N ARG A 58 -1.68 3.87 9.14
CA ARG A 58 -2.02 4.39 10.48
C ARG A 58 -2.29 5.89 10.47
N GLN A 59 -1.48 6.66 9.76
CA GLN A 59 -1.71 8.11 9.60
C GLN A 59 -3.04 8.37 8.91
N ALA A 60 -3.31 7.71 7.78
CA ALA A 60 -4.57 7.86 7.05
C ALA A 60 -5.80 7.52 7.93
N ILE A 61 -5.75 6.44 8.71
CA ILE A 61 -6.81 6.09 9.67
C ILE A 61 -6.98 7.20 10.72
N ALA A 62 -5.89 7.71 11.30
CA ALA A 62 -5.96 8.77 12.30
C ALA A 62 -6.61 10.04 11.73
N ASP A 63 -6.22 10.43 10.51
CA ASP A 63 -6.77 11.60 9.83
C ASP A 63 -8.29 11.44 9.59
N LEU A 64 -8.74 10.27 9.12
CA LEU A 64 -10.16 9.95 8.90
C LEU A 64 -11.00 10.00 10.18
N MET A 65 -10.44 9.57 11.32
CA MET A 65 -11.14 9.57 12.61
C MET A 65 -11.24 10.96 13.24
N THR A 66 -10.50 11.95 12.72
CA THR A 66 -10.53 13.33 13.19
C THR A 66 -11.34 14.28 12.29
N GLN A 67 -11.93 13.75 11.21
CA GLN A 67 -12.86 14.50 10.35
C GLN A 67 -14.24 14.69 10.99
#